data_AF-A0A815QL94-F1
#
_entry.id   AF-A0A815QL94-F1
#
_cell.length_a   1.000
_cell.length_b   1.000
_cell.length_c   1.000
_cell.angle_alpha   90.00
_cell.angle_beta   90.00
_cell.angle_gamma   90.00
#
_symmetry.space_group_name_H-M   'P 1'
#
loop_
_entity.id
_entity.type
_entity.pdbx_description
1 polymer ?
#
loop_
_entity_poly.entity_id
_entity_poly.type
_entity_poly.pdbx_seq_one_letter_code
_entity_poly.pdbx_strand_id
1 'polypeptide(L)'
;MKTHLKSCKPNQTISSGQKSVTEFYPSMNNIHIPQRIKSAVLRACSEFAAIDNRAFETMAGDGFKILLQEIFDAGRVLNRSSLDVDALVPHPTTISREITRIYDGAKKQLVVICETMDSFCIVVDQWTEKYTGLSYCGISVHHTDRDFRLFTFILGCYPYDAESHSAQHLRAFVDQKLNEYKLCLDNSKYVVTDNEAKMLSAFRENCTRIGCSDHYINRQLKHAFESQQIHVSKTVIENVNCDAIQGLFFTIKNIVSSVRRSHKQQILSKKLQSYSDTRFNGALYMLDVFRELFDELPAVLISSKLIDAYQEIDKQTLDDVCVFLHPFEEVIESLSENKNPCLHRVIPLKQYLLNKCDSFQGDQTSHRIKVAWIITNEHRLATILHPKFKKFESCADEKRAAIDVLKNEFDVHYDANLDSINSLSPSTTTSTSMMKLASASSSHASIKCASSVRKGILSQCFDQQPNGLISSTNRYQEVDDYLNRDFYFKEDEEQDGDIDVLDFWRKQQNSFPTLSLIARKFFAIPASNTTVERLFSSSKLSVGERRTNLGGEKLNQLMFLQKNLVRLKERRQVNKVPTKRSISDQVSVMSEHPSETIVKKAREDNTHSSDDEGGNIEWC
;
A
#
# COMPACT_ATOMS: atom_id res chain seq x y z
N MET A 1 72.25 -33.47 32.35
CA MET A 1 70.80 -33.70 32.58
C MET A 1 69.98 -33.73 31.28
N LYS A 2 70.61 -34.13 30.15
CA LYS A 2 69.93 -34.70 28.98
C LYS A 2 69.59 -36.16 29.29
N THR A 3 68.46 -36.43 29.97
CA THR A 3 67.75 -37.75 30.04
C THR A 3 66.56 -37.74 31.01
N HIS A 4 65.74 -36.67 31.04
CA HIS A 4 64.46 -36.72 31.77
C HIS A 4 63.31 -35.96 31.07
N LEU A 5 63.40 -35.82 29.74
CA LEU A 5 62.42 -35.13 28.88
C LEU A 5 61.65 -36.07 27.95
N LYS A 6 61.36 -37.31 28.36
CA LYS A 6 60.45 -38.21 27.62
C LYS A 6 59.71 -39.17 28.55
N SER A 7 58.65 -38.70 29.20
CA SER A 7 57.35 -39.38 29.33
C SER A 7 56.56 -38.76 30.49
N CYS A 8 55.44 -38.11 30.14
CA CYS A 8 54.17 -38.03 30.89
C CYS A 8 53.49 -36.68 30.61
N LYS A 9 52.34 -36.73 29.93
CA LYS A 9 51.45 -35.59 29.69
C LYS A 9 50.58 -35.34 30.95
N PRO A 10 50.36 -34.08 31.40
CA PRO A 10 49.48 -33.80 32.54
C PRO A 10 48.01 -33.72 32.13
N ASN A 11 47.16 -34.33 32.95
CA ASN A 11 45.70 -34.25 32.92
C ASN A 11 45.19 -32.83 33.19
N GLN A 12 44.09 -32.48 32.51
CA GLN A 12 43.36 -31.22 32.61
C GLN A 12 42.77 -31.01 34.01
N THR A 13 43.05 -29.83 34.58
CA THR A 13 42.46 -29.29 35.79
C THR A 13 41.15 -28.55 35.52
N ILE A 14 40.20 -28.81 36.42
CA ILE A 14 38.88 -28.18 36.58
C ILE A 14 39.02 -26.68 36.89
N SER A 15 38.22 -25.84 36.25
CA SER A 15 37.98 -24.44 36.64
C SER A 15 36.52 -24.08 36.37
N SER A 16 35.83 -23.72 37.45
CA SER A 16 34.42 -23.32 37.56
C SER A 16 34.05 -22.09 36.75
N GLY A 17 33.05 -22.22 35.86
CA GLY A 17 32.40 -21.09 35.19
C GLY A 17 31.08 -20.73 35.89
N GLN A 18 31.03 -19.55 36.49
CA GLN A 18 29.81 -18.94 37.02
C GLN A 18 28.93 -18.50 35.84
N LYS A 19 27.75 -19.10 35.70
CA LYS A 19 26.82 -18.85 34.59
C LYS A 19 26.10 -17.51 34.78
N SER A 20 26.02 -16.69 33.73
CA SER A 20 25.29 -15.42 33.76
C SER A 20 23.78 -15.65 33.73
N VAL A 21 23.02 -14.73 34.34
CA VAL A 21 21.54 -14.74 34.45
C VAL A 21 20.83 -14.87 33.08
N THR A 22 21.52 -14.56 31.98
CA THR A 22 21.00 -14.71 30.61
C THR A 22 20.88 -16.17 30.14
N GLU A 23 21.54 -17.15 30.77
CA GLU A 23 21.34 -18.57 30.46
C GLU A 23 20.03 -19.16 31.02
N PHE A 24 19.33 -18.44 31.90
CA PHE A 24 18.05 -18.89 32.48
C PHE A 24 16.82 -18.58 31.62
N TYR A 25 16.98 -17.89 30.48
CA TYR A 25 15.91 -17.71 29.50
C TYR A 25 16.14 -18.67 28.33
N PRO A 26 15.29 -19.70 28.13
CA PRO A 26 15.33 -20.48 26.91
C PRO A 26 15.06 -19.56 25.73
N SER A 27 15.96 -19.53 24.75
CA SER A 27 15.66 -18.95 23.45
C SER A 27 14.50 -19.75 22.84
N MET A 28 13.38 -19.09 22.52
CA MET A 28 12.17 -19.73 21.98
C MET A 28 12.35 -20.38 20.60
N ASN A 29 13.56 -20.40 20.03
CA ASN A 29 13.77 -20.69 18.62
C ASN A 29 14.08 -22.15 18.28
N ASN A 30 13.96 -23.12 19.21
CA ASN A 30 14.17 -24.54 18.90
C ASN A 30 13.29 -25.49 19.73
N ILE A 31 11.96 -25.27 19.72
CA ILE A 31 11.03 -26.28 20.23
C ILE A 31 10.84 -27.35 19.15
N HIS A 32 11.38 -28.55 19.37
CA HIS A 32 11.13 -29.68 18.49
C HIS A 32 9.69 -30.17 18.65
N ILE A 33 8.87 -30.00 17.62
CA ILE A 33 7.49 -30.53 17.59
C ILE A 33 7.55 -32.02 17.17
N PRO A 34 7.14 -32.96 18.04
CA PRO A 34 7.16 -34.39 17.73
C PRO A 34 6.37 -34.74 16.47
N GLN A 35 6.87 -35.69 15.68
CA GLN A 35 6.25 -36.07 14.40
C GLN A 35 4.78 -36.51 14.55
N ARG A 36 4.44 -37.21 15.64
CA ARG A 36 3.06 -37.61 15.94
C ARG A 36 2.10 -36.41 15.98
N ILE A 37 2.54 -35.27 16.51
CA ILE A 37 1.73 -34.05 16.62
C ILE A 37 1.59 -33.42 15.24
N LYS A 38 2.69 -33.34 14.46
CA LYS A 38 2.64 -32.84 13.08
C LYS A 38 1.67 -33.65 12.21
N SER A 39 1.69 -34.98 12.33
CA SER A 39 0.77 -35.87 11.60
C SER A 39 -0.68 -35.69 12.03
N ALA A 40 -0.95 -35.49 13.33
CA ALA A 40 -2.30 -35.23 13.83
C ALA A 40 -2.85 -33.89 13.32
N VAL A 41 -2.03 -32.82 13.36
CA VAL A 41 -2.40 -31.49 12.83
C VAL A 41 -2.64 -31.56 11.33
N LEU A 42 -1.77 -32.25 10.57
CA LEU A 42 -1.96 -32.44 9.13
C LEU A 42 -3.31 -33.11 8.83
N ARG A 43 -3.65 -34.18 9.56
CA ARG A 43 -4.94 -34.87 9.40
C ARG A 43 -6.12 -33.94 9.70
N ALA A 44 -6.08 -33.20 10.81
CA ALA A 44 -7.14 -32.27 11.18
C ALA A 44 -7.33 -31.16 10.13
N CYS A 45 -6.24 -30.60 9.60
CA CYS A 45 -6.30 -29.62 8.51
C CYS A 45 -6.92 -30.21 7.24
N SER A 46 -6.57 -31.44 6.88
CA SER A 46 -7.15 -32.14 5.72
C SER A 46 -8.64 -32.41 5.91
N GLU A 47 -9.06 -32.85 7.09
CA GLU A 47 -10.46 -33.08 7.44
C GLU A 47 -11.26 -31.78 7.41
N PHE A 48 -10.75 -30.67 7.98
CA PHE A 48 -11.38 -29.35 7.87
C PHE A 48 -11.55 -28.89 6.42
N ALA A 49 -10.50 -29.02 5.59
CA ALA A 49 -10.58 -28.61 4.20
C ALA A 49 -11.63 -29.40 3.42
N ALA A 50 -11.72 -30.72 3.68
CA ALA A 50 -12.68 -31.61 3.03
C ALA A 50 -14.11 -31.40 3.51
N ILE A 51 -14.34 -31.39 4.83
CA ILE A 51 -15.67 -31.28 5.45
C ILE A 51 -16.30 -29.92 5.17
N ASP A 52 -15.55 -28.84 5.35
CA ASP A 52 -16.07 -27.47 5.19
C ASP A 52 -15.89 -26.91 3.77
N ASN A 53 -15.34 -27.73 2.86
CA ASN A 53 -15.04 -27.37 1.49
C ASN A 53 -14.26 -26.04 1.39
N ARG A 54 -13.14 -25.98 2.11
CA ARG A 54 -12.25 -24.80 2.19
C ARG A 54 -11.05 -24.97 1.28
N ALA A 55 -10.61 -23.86 0.68
CA ALA A 55 -9.39 -23.82 -0.11
C ALA A 55 -8.17 -24.13 0.77
N PHE A 56 -7.18 -24.85 0.24
CA PHE A 56 -5.99 -25.26 1.00
C PHE A 56 -5.18 -24.05 1.51
N GLU A 57 -5.20 -22.96 0.77
CA GLU A 57 -4.57 -21.68 1.08
C GLU A 57 -5.10 -21.07 2.40
N THR A 58 -6.29 -21.47 2.85
CA THR A 58 -6.86 -21.05 4.14
C THR A 58 -5.89 -21.33 5.29
N MET A 59 -5.19 -22.48 5.24
CA MET A 59 -4.23 -22.91 6.27
C MET A 59 -2.96 -22.06 6.30
N ALA A 60 -2.59 -21.48 5.16
CA ALA A 60 -1.43 -20.61 5.04
C ALA A 60 -1.72 -19.18 5.53
N GLY A 61 -3.00 -18.80 5.66
CA GLY A 61 -3.42 -17.45 6.01
C GLY A 61 -3.14 -17.08 7.47
N ASP A 62 -2.67 -15.86 7.70
CA ASP A 62 -2.28 -15.40 9.04
C ASP A 62 -3.47 -15.31 10.01
N GLY A 63 -4.67 -15.02 9.51
CA GLY A 63 -5.89 -15.04 10.33
C GLY A 63 -6.19 -16.42 10.92
N PHE A 64 -5.96 -17.49 10.15
CA PHE A 64 -6.12 -18.86 10.63
C PHE A 64 -5.07 -19.22 11.68
N LYS A 65 -3.80 -18.83 11.46
CA LYS A 65 -2.72 -19.04 12.44
C LYS A 65 -2.98 -18.30 13.76
N ILE A 66 -3.50 -17.07 13.70
CA ILE A 66 -3.91 -16.30 14.90
C ILE A 66 -5.00 -17.06 15.66
N LEU A 67 -6.03 -17.55 14.97
CA LEU A 67 -7.10 -18.33 15.60
C LEU A 67 -6.55 -19.60 16.28
N LEU A 68 -5.68 -20.35 15.60
CA LEU A 68 -5.07 -21.56 16.18
C LEU A 68 -4.26 -21.25 17.43
N GLN A 69 -3.51 -20.15 17.42
CA GLN A 69 -2.72 -19.73 18.58
C GLN A 69 -3.63 -19.41 19.78
N GLU A 70 -4.72 -18.66 19.57
CA GLU A 70 -5.68 -18.33 20.63
C GLU A 70 -6.38 -19.59 21.20
N ILE A 71 -6.74 -20.56 20.33
CA ILE A 71 -7.32 -21.84 20.79
C ILE A 71 -6.31 -22.63 21.61
N PHE A 72 -5.05 -22.68 21.16
CA PHE A 72 -3.97 -23.35 21.89
C PHE A 72 -3.74 -22.71 23.27
N ASP A 73 -3.71 -21.39 23.33
CA ASP A 73 -3.54 -20.63 24.57
C ASP A 73 -4.74 -20.81 25.51
N ALA A 74 -5.98 -20.84 24.99
CA ALA A 74 -7.18 -21.15 25.76
C ALA A 74 -7.12 -22.58 26.36
N GLY A 75 -6.68 -23.56 25.57
CA GLY A 75 -6.47 -24.93 26.05
C GLY A 75 -5.45 -25.01 27.18
N ARG A 76 -4.36 -24.23 27.09
CA ARG A 76 -3.35 -24.13 28.15
C ARG A 76 -3.92 -23.55 29.45
N VAL A 77 -4.77 -22.52 29.35
CA VAL A 77 -5.39 -21.87 30.52
C VAL A 77 -6.40 -22.79 31.21
N LEU A 78 -7.23 -23.49 30.45
CA LEU A 78 -8.30 -24.32 31.01
C LEU A 78 -7.79 -25.59 31.69
N ASN A 79 -6.58 -26.06 31.34
CA ASN A 79 -5.90 -27.22 31.95
C ASN A 79 -6.80 -28.46 32.11
N ARG A 80 -7.63 -28.75 31.09
CA ARG A 80 -8.56 -29.89 31.04
C ARG A 80 -8.18 -30.86 29.93
N SER A 81 -8.49 -32.14 30.14
CA SER A 81 -8.30 -33.22 29.16
C SER A 81 -9.31 -33.17 28.01
N SER A 82 -10.45 -32.52 28.20
CA SER A 82 -11.46 -32.29 27.17
C SER A 82 -12.03 -30.88 27.26
N LEU A 83 -12.23 -30.28 26.10
CA LEU A 83 -12.88 -28.98 25.93
C LEU A 83 -14.16 -29.21 25.12
N ASP A 84 -15.27 -28.65 25.59
CA ASP A 84 -16.47 -28.53 24.79
C ASP A 84 -16.25 -27.46 23.72
N VAL A 85 -15.95 -27.91 22.49
CA VAL A 85 -15.64 -27.02 21.36
C VAL A 85 -16.89 -26.25 20.91
N ASP A 86 -18.08 -26.84 21.05
CA ASP A 86 -19.34 -26.19 20.66
C ASP A 86 -19.67 -25.02 21.61
N ALA A 87 -19.33 -25.17 22.89
CA ALA A 87 -19.42 -24.07 23.86
C ALA A 87 -18.35 -22.98 23.64
N LEU A 88 -17.18 -23.34 23.08
CA LEU A 88 -16.08 -22.40 22.82
C LEU A 88 -16.31 -21.56 21.57
N VAL A 89 -16.79 -22.17 20.48
CA VAL A 89 -16.89 -21.52 19.18
C VAL A 89 -18.16 -20.64 19.13
N PRO A 90 -18.03 -19.32 18.93
CA PRO A 90 -19.18 -18.43 18.92
C PRO A 90 -20.04 -18.64 17.67
N HIS A 91 -21.35 -18.47 17.82
CA HIS A 91 -22.30 -18.49 16.70
C HIS A 91 -21.93 -17.42 15.63
N PRO A 92 -22.14 -17.68 14.32
CA PRO A 92 -21.77 -16.74 13.25
C PRO A 92 -22.34 -15.31 13.40
N THR A 93 -23.52 -15.14 13.99
CA THR A 93 -24.09 -13.82 14.28
C THR A 93 -23.30 -13.05 15.34
N THR A 94 -22.72 -13.75 16.32
CA THR A 94 -21.83 -13.16 17.31
C THR A 94 -20.52 -12.72 16.66
N ILE A 95 -19.96 -13.52 15.75
CA ILE A 95 -18.78 -13.14 14.95
C ILE A 95 -19.10 -11.90 14.08
N SER A 96 -20.27 -11.86 13.44
CA SER A 96 -20.68 -10.73 12.62
C SER A 96 -20.80 -9.42 13.41
N ARG A 97 -21.35 -9.48 14.63
CA ARG A 97 -21.41 -8.34 15.56
C ARG A 97 -20.01 -7.92 16.02
N GLU A 98 -19.16 -8.90 16.31
CA GLU A 98 -17.78 -8.66 16.71
C GLU A 98 -16.97 -7.97 15.60
N ILE A 99 -17.16 -8.37 14.35
CA ILE A 99 -16.56 -7.70 13.18
C ILE A 99 -16.93 -6.21 13.15
N THR A 100 -18.20 -5.86 13.42
CA THR A 100 -18.62 -4.45 13.50
C THR A 100 -17.91 -3.73 14.65
N ARG A 101 -17.82 -4.34 15.83
CA ARG A 101 -17.11 -3.75 16.97
C ARG A 101 -15.63 -3.51 16.67
N ILE A 102 -14.95 -4.47 16.05
CA ILE A 102 -13.54 -4.34 15.64
C ILE A 102 -13.39 -3.26 14.57
N TYR A 103 -14.30 -3.20 13.60
CA TYR A 103 -14.35 -2.16 12.58
C TYR A 103 -14.47 -0.77 13.21
N ASP A 104 -15.43 -0.55 14.12
CA ASP A 104 -15.63 0.74 14.76
C ASP A 104 -14.39 1.18 15.55
N GLY A 105 -13.76 0.25 16.28
CA GLY A 105 -12.51 0.50 16.99
C GLY A 105 -11.33 0.83 16.08
N ALA A 106 -11.23 0.15 14.93
CA ALA A 106 -10.20 0.39 13.93
C ALA A 106 -10.43 1.72 13.17
N LYS A 107 -11.68 2.03 12.82
CA LYS A 107 -12.09 3.29 12.19
C LYS A 107 -11.75 4.48 13.09
N LYS A 108 -12.10 4.42 14.38
CA LYS A 108 -11.74 5.47 15.36
C LYS A 108 -10.23 5.75 15.39
N GLN A 109 -9.40 4.71 15.32
CA GLN A 109 -7.94 4.88 15.26
C GLN A 109 -7.50 5.53 13.96
N LEU A 110 -8.09 5.13 12.83
CA LEU A 110 -7.76 5.71 11.54
C LEU A 110 -8.16 7.19 11.47
N VAL A 111 -9.29 7.58 12.06
CA VAL A 111 -9.69 9.00 12.20
C VAL A 111 -8.60 9.80 12.91
N VAL A 112 -8.10 9.32 14.06
CA VAL A 112 -7.01 9.98 14.79
C VAL A 112 -5.74 10.09 13.94
N ILE A 113 -5.43 9.06 13.14
CA ILE A 113 -4.27 9.12 12.23
C ILE A 113 -4.50 10.18 11.14
N CYS A 114 -5.69 10.22 10.53
CA CYS A 114 -6.07 11.18 9.50
C CYS A 114 -5.99 12.63 9.98
N GLU A 115 -6.39 12.92 11.23
CA GLU A 115 -6.29 14.25 11.83
C GLU A 115 -4.83 14.74 11.97
N THR A 116 -3.87 13.82 12.06
CA THR A 116 -2.44 14.15 12.18
C THR A 116 -1.71 14.29 10.85
N MET A 117 -2.40 14.06 9.71
CA MET A 117 -1.77 14.11 8.39
C MET A 117 -1.54 15.56 7.94
N ASP A 118 -0.28 15.98 7.85
CA ASP A 118 0.09 17.31 7.34
C ASP A 118 -0.32 17.48 5.84
N SER A 119 -0.30 16.40 5.06
CA SER A 119 -0.72 16.36 3.65
C SER A 119 -1.15 14.96 3.27
N PHE A 120 -2.09 14.81 2.34
CA PHE A 120 -2.54 13.50 1.87
C PHE A 120 -2.99 13.54 0.41
N CYS A 121 -2.98 12.36 -0.20
CA CYS A 121 -3.61 12.09 -1.49
C CYS A 121 -4.69 11.03 -1.27
N ILE A 122 -5.80 11.12 -2.01
CA ILE A 122 -6.77 10.03 -2.06
C ILE A 122 -6.74 9.36 -3.43
N VAL A 123 -7.12 8.09 -3.46
CA VAL A 123 -7.44 7.37 -4.69
C VAL A 123 -8.92 7.00 -4.64
N VAL A 124 -9.64 7.31 -5.71
CA VAL A 124 -11.06 7.00 -5.86
C VAL A 124 -11.27 6.19 -7.12
N ASP A 125 -12.03 5.11 -6.98
CA ASP A 125 -12.45 4.28 -8.11
C ASP A 125 -13.84 3.70 -7.85
N GLN A 126 -14.56 3.34 -8.92
CA GLN A 126 -15.88 2.73 -8.85
C GLN A 126 -15.89 1.37 -9.51
N TRP A 127 -16.61 0.44 -8.91
CA TRP A 127 -16.77 -0.90 -9.45
C TRP A 127 -18.20 -1.38 -9.28
N THR A 128 -18.76 -1.95 -10.34
CA THR A 128 -20.02 -2.66 -10.30
C THR A 128 -19.76 -4.16 -10.32
N GLU A 129 -20.24 -4.84 -9.29
CA GLU A 129 -20.18 -6.29 -9.18
C GLU A 129 -21.21 -6.91 -10.14
N LYS A 130 -20.79 -7.81 -11.02
CA LYS A 130 -21.60 -8.42 -12.08
C LYS A 130 -22.67 -9.40 -11.61
N TYR A 131 -22.43 -10.18 -10.55
CA TYR A 131 -23.39 -11.16 -10.03
C TYR A 131 -24.48 -10.50 -9.19
N THR A 132 -24.11 -9.57 -8.31
CA THR A 132 -25.08 -8.90 -7.42
C THR A 132 -25.69 -7.64 -8.04
N GLY A 133 -25.06 -7.06 -9.07
CA GLY A 133 -25.42 -5.76 -9.63
C GLY A 133 -25.09 -4.57 -8.72
N LEU A 134 -24.55 -4.81 -7.52
CA LEU A 134 -24.23 -3.76 -6.56
C LEU A 134 -22.99 -2.98 -7.02
N SER A 135 -23.12 -1.66 -7.00
CA SER A 135 -22.02 -0.74 -7.24
C SER A 135 -21.36 -0.32 -5.94
N TYR A 136 -20.04 -0.11 -6.02
CA TYR A 136 -19.20 0.29 -4.91
C TYR A 136 -18.31 1.46 -5.32
N CYS A 137 -18.06 2.35 -4.36
CA CYS A 137 -17.06 3.41 -4.45
C CYS A 137 -15.94 3.09 -3.45
N GLY A 138 -14.76 2.77 -3.99
CA GLY A 138 -13.58 2.48 -3.20
C GLY A 138 -12.78 3.76 -2.98
N ILE A 139 -12.39 4.02 -1.73
CA ILE A 139 -11.60 5.19 -1.37
C ILE A 139 -10.41 4.73 -0.53
N SER A 140 -9.21 5.15 -0.93
CA SER A 140 -8.00 4.98 -0.12
C SER A 140 -7.31 6.31 0.09
N VAL A 141 -6.61 6.44 1.22
CA VAL A 141 -5.79 7.61 1.56
C VAL A 141 -4.31 7.20 1.61
N HIS A 142 -3.47 8.07 1.07
CA HIS A 142 -2.03 7.92 0.98
C HIS A 142 -1.36 9.13 1.63
N HIS A 143 -0.39 8.86 2.48
CA HIS A 143 0.32 9.87 3.26
C HIS A 143 1.70 9.35 3.63
N THR A 144 2.68 10.25 3.68
CA THR A 144 4.01 9.96 4.21
C THR A 144 4.17 10.64 5.56
N ASP A 145 4.48 9.85 6.60
CA ASP A 145 4.64 10.37 7.95
C ASP A 145 5.93 11.17 8.16
N ARG A 146 6.12 11.71 9.36
CA ARG A 146 7.29 12.53 9.69
C ARG A 146 8.62 11.77 9.67
N ASP A 147 8.58 10.43 9.74
CA ASP A 147 9.73 9.54 9.63
C ASP A 147 9.99 9.10 8.18
N PHE A 148 9.33 9.73 7.19
CA PHE A 148 9.41 9.40 5.77
C PHE A 148 8.93 7.98 5.45
N ARG A 149 7.92 7.48 6.19
CA ARG A 149 7.30 6.19 5.89
C ARG A 149 6.00 6.39 5.13
N LEU A 150 5.91 5.75 3.96
CA LEU A 150 4.71 5.76 3.14
C LEU A 150 3.63 4.87 3.74
N PHE A 151 2.45 5.44 3.96
CA PHE A 151 1.26 4.72 4.41
C PHE A 151 0.14 4.82 3.39
N THR A 152 -0.49 3.67 3.17
CA THR A 152 -1.75 3.54 2.43
C THR A 152 -2.79 2.90 3.34
N PHE A 153 -3.92 3.58 3.52
CA PHE A 153 -5.07 3.05 4.25
C PHE A 153 -6.30 3.04 3.35
N ILE A 154 -7.11 1.98 3.45
CA ILE A 154 -8.42 1.94 2.80
C ILE A 154 -9.43 2.64 3.70
N LEU A 155 -10.08 3.70 3.23
CA LEU A 155 -11.15 4.35 4.00
C LEU A 155 -12.43 3.51 3.93
N GLY A 156 -12.71 2.93 2.76
CA GLY A 156 -13.79 1.96 2.60
C GLY A 156 -13.96 1.49 1.15
N CYS A 157 -14.76 0.43 1.02
CA CYS A 157 -15.36 -0.03 -0.22
C CYS A 157 -16.86 0.15 -0.05
N TYR A 158 -17.34 1.37 -0.22
CA TYR A 158 -18.67 1.76 0.19
C TYR A 158 -19.70 1.35 -0.86
N PRO A 159 -20.84 0.76 -0.48
CA PRO A 159 -21.98 0.66 -1.38
C PRO A 159 -22.30 2.03 -1.96
N TYR A 160 -22.47 2.10 -3.27
CA TYR A 160 -22.72 3.33 -4.00
C TYR A 160 -23.90 3.11 -4.94
N ASP A 161 -24.88 4.00 -4.88
CA ASP A 161 -26.00 3.98 -5.81
C ASP A 161 -25.57 4.58 -7.14
N ALA A 162 -25.41 3.71 -8.15
CA ALA A 162 -24.96 4.10 -9.48
C ALA A 162 -26.06 4.68 -10.37
N GLU A 163 -27.34 4.67 -9.96
CA GLU A 163 -28.44 5.24 -10.76
C GLU A 163 -28.25 6.75 -10.97
N SER A 164 -27.60 7.43 -10.02
CA SER A 164 -27.13 8.78 -10.20
C SER A 164 -25.79 8.80 -10.96
N HIS A 165 -25.87 8.83 -12.29
CA HIS A 165 -24.71 8.94 -13.19
C HIS A 165 -23.98 10.30 -13.13
N SER A 166 -24.37 11.19 -12.20
CA SER A 166 -23.85 12.55 -12.14
C SER A 166 -22.52 12.63 -11.38
N ALA A 167 -21.56 13.34 -11.97
CA ALA A 167 -20.27 13.63 -11.37
C ALA A 167 -20.38 14.40 -10.04
N GLN A 168 -21.41 15.24 -9.89
CA GLN A 168 -21.67 16.02 -8.68
C GLN A 168 -22.08 15.12 -7.50
N HIS A 169 -22.91 14.10 -7.77
CA HIS A 169 -23.30 13.15 -6.72
C HIS A 169 -22.12 12.31 -6.26
N LEU A 170 -21.26 11.87 -7.18
CA LEU A 170 -20.01 11.18 -6.83
C LEU A 170 -19.13 12.07 -5.94
N ARG A 171 -18.94 13.34 -6.32
CA ARG A 171 -18.15 14.28 -5.53
C ARG A 171 -18.72 14.47 -4.12
N ALA A 172 -20.02 14.76 -4.01
CA ALA A 172 -20.69 14.95 -2.73
C ALA A 172 -20.60 13.69 -1.84
N PHE A 173 -20.76 12.50 -2.43
CA PHE A 173 -20.60 11.24 -1.72
C PHE A 173 -19.18 11.05 -1.18
N VAL A 174 -18.16 11.31 -2.00
CA VAL A 174 -16.76 11.20 -1.58
C VAL A 174 -16.45 12.21 -0.48
N ASP A 175 -16.87 13.47 -0.63
CA ASP A 175 -16.68 14.50 0.40
C ASP A 175 -17.37 14.11 1.72
N GLN A 176 -18.58 13.55 1.66
CA GLN A 176 -19.26 13.01 2.84
C GLN A 176 -18.42 11.93 3.53
N LYS A 177 -17.86 10.99 2.77
CA LYS A 177 -17.03 9.90 3.33
C LYS A 177 -15.71 10.40 3.89
N LEU A 178 -15.08 11.40 3.28
CA LEU A 178 -13.87 12.03 3.82
C LEU A 178 -14.15 12.77 5.13
N ASN A 179 -15.28 13.46 5.23
CA ASN A 179 -15.68 14.16 6.46
C ASN A 179 -15.86 13.21 7.67
N GLU A 180 -16.25 11.95 7.44
CA GLU A 180 -16.28 10.92 8.50
C GLU A 180 -14.88 10.65 9.11
N TYR A 181 -13.80 10.94 8.37
CA TYR A 181 -12.40 10.83 8.79
C TYR A 181 -11.75 12.18 9.08
N LYS A 182 -12.52 13.27 9.15
CA LYS A 182 -12.02 14.65 9.31
C LYS A 182 -11.06 15.08 8.20
N LEU A 183 -11.21 14.48 7.03
CA LEU A 183 -10.49 14.86 5.82
C LEU A 183 -11.39 15.75 4.97
N CYS A 184 -10.80 16.77 4.35
CA CYS A 184 -11.48 17.62 3.39
C CYS A 184 -10.58 17.85 2.16
N LEU A 185 -11.18 17.88 0.98
CA LEU A 185 -10.48 18.26 -0.24
C LEU A 185 -10.45 19.79 -0.36
N ASP A 186 -9.29 20.28 -0.77
CA ASP A 186 -9.04 21.68 -1.12
C ASP A 186 -7.99 21.72 -2.24
N ASN A 187 -7.66 22.90 -2.76
CA ASN A 187 -6.72 23.07 -3.88
C ASN A 187 -5.27 22.60 -3.58
N SER A 188 -4.92 22.31 -2.33
CA SER A 188 -3.63 21.73 -1.93
C SER A 188 -3.65 20.19 -1.84
N LYS A 189 -4.81 19.55 -1.97
CA LYS A 189 -4.98 18.09 -1.86
C LYS A 189 -5.07 17.43 -3.23
N TYR A 190 -4.60 16.18 -3.29
CA TYR A 190 -4.50 15.42 -4.53
C TYR A 190 -5.51 14.27 -4.57
N VAL A 191 -6.05 14.02 -5.76
CA VAL A 191 -6.98 12.92 -6.02
C VAL A 191 -6.51 12.16 -7.25
N VAL A 192 -6.28 10.85 -7.12
CA VAL A 192 -5.96 9.98 -8.26
C VAL A 192 -7.20 9.16 -8.63
N THR A 193 -7.60 9.22 -9.89
CA THR A 193 -8.76 8.48 -10.43
C THR A 193 -8.42 7.83 -11.76
N ASP A 194 -9.31 6.98 -12.27
CA ASP A 194 -9.28 6.64 -13.70
C ASP A 194 -9.45 7.90 -14.59
N ASN A 195 -9.38 7.69 -15.90
CA ASN A 195 -9.48 8.76 -16.90
C ASN A 195 -10.86 8.84 -17.57
N GLU A 196 -11.91 8.34 -16.93
CA GLU A 196 -13.28 8.45 -17.40
C GLU A 196 -13.83 9.88 -17.23
N ALA A 197 -14.73 10.28 -18.14
CA ALA A 197 -15.31 11.62 -18.17
C ALA A 197 -16.02 11.99 -16.85
N LYS A 198 -16.64 11.02 -16.20
CA LYS A 198 -17.33 11.19 -14.92
C LYS A 198 -16.36 11.55 -13.79
N MET A 199 -15.23 10.83 -13.67
CA MET A 199 -14.19 11.11 -12.68
C MET A 199 -13.53 12.47 -12.93
N LEU A 200 -13.24 12.78 -14.20
CA LEU A 200 -12.72 14.08 -14.62
C LEU A 200 -13.62 15.24 -14.18
N SER A 201 -14.93 15.08 -14.37
CA SER A 201 -15.92 16.10 -14.00
C SER A 201 -16.08 16.22 -12.47
N ALA A 202 -16.06 15.11 -11.74
CA ALA A 202 -16.28 15.09 -10.28
C ALA A 202 -15.15 15.78 -9.48
N PHE A 203 -13.92 15.67 -9.98
CA PHE A 203 -12.72 16.17 -9.30
C PHE A 203 -12.04 17.31 -10.05
N ARG A 204 -12.83 18.10 -10.81
CA ARG A 204 -12.30 19.23 -11.59
C ARG A 204 -11.93 20.43 -10.75
N GLU A 205 -12.65 20.66 -9.65
CA GLU A 205 -12.55 21.85 -8.81
C GLU A 205 -12.25 21.46 -7.35
N ASN A 206 -11.66 22.37 -6.57
CA ASN A 206 -11.39 22.18 -5.14
C ASN A 206 -10.54 20.94 -4.81
N CYS A 207 -9.64 20.56 -5.72
CA CYS A 207 -8.57 19.56 -5.56
C CYS A 207 -7.72 19.51 -6.84
N THR A 208 -6.53 18.94 -6.74
CA THR A 208 -5.68 18.63 -7.89
C THR A 208 -5.86 17.17 -8.30
N ARG A 209 -6.53 16.94 -9.43
CA ARG A 209 -6.77 15.58 -9.94
C ARG A 209 -5.62 15.11 -10.83
N ILE A 210 -5.13 13.91 -10.55
CA ILE A 210 -4.12 13.21 -11.33
C ILE A 210 -4.77 11.99 -11.99
N GLY A 211 -4.55 11.82 -13.29
CA GLY A 211 -5.06 10.67 -14.03
C GLY A 211 -4.20 9.43 -13.77
N CYS A 212 -4.84 8.29 -13.53
CA CYS A 212 -4.16 7.02 -13.39
C CYS A 212 -3.34 6.69 -14.64
N SER A 213 -2.06 6.46 -14.42
CA SER A 213 -1.03 6.19 -15.43
C SER A 213 -1.30 4.89 -16.19
N ASP A 214 -1.61 3.84 -15.44
CA ASP A 214 -1.86 2.51 -15.98
C ASP A 214 -3.09 2.49 -16.89
N HIS A 215 -4.09 3.35 -16.62
CA HIS A 215 -5.25 3.53 -17.49
C HIS A 215 -4.91 4.20 -18.82
N TYR A 216 -3.92 5.11 -18.85
CA TYR A 216 -3.45 5.67 -20.13
C TYR A 216 -2.81 4.58 -21.00
N ILE A 217 -1.95 3.74 -20.41
CA ILE A 217 -1.25 2.66 -21.12
C ILE A 217 -2.26 1.61 -21.60
N ASN A 218 -3.11 1.10 -20.70
CA ASN A 218 -4.12 0.09 -21.03
C ASN A 218 -5.05 0.56 -22.15
N ARG A 219 -5.51 1.82 -22.12
CA ARG A 219 -6.38 2.38 -23.16
C ARG A 219 -5.68 2.44 -24.52
N GLN A 220 -4.41 2.83 -24.56
CA GLN A 220 -3.66 2.92 -25.81
C GLN A 220 -3.38 1.55 -26.41
N LEU A 221 -2.99 0.57 -25.58
CA LEU A 221 -2.83 -0.81 -26.02
C LEU A 221 -4.15 -1.36 -26.56
N LYS A 222 -5.26 -1.15 -25.86
CA LYS A 222 -6.59 -1.53 -26.35
C LYS A 222 -6.90 -0.91 -27.72
N HIS A 223 -6.62 0.38 -27.90
CA HIS A 223 -6.81 1.02 -29.22
C HIS A 223 -5.90 0.45 -30.31
N ALA A 224 -4.65 0.11 -30.00
CA ALA A 224 -3.72 -0.48 -30.96
C ALA A 224 -4.22 -1.85 -31.45
N PHE A 225 -4.70 -2.70 -30.54
CA PHE A 225 -5.07 -4.10 -30.84
C PHE A 225 -6.55 -4.31 -31.21
N GLU A 226 -7.45 -3.38 -30.90
CA GLU A 226 -8.90 -3.57 -31.11
C GLU A 226 -9.56 -2.51 -32.00
N SER A 227 -8.92 -1.37 -32.27
CA SER A 227 -9.52 -0.29 -33.08
C SER A 227 -8.94 -0.24 -34.49
N GLN A 228 -9.78 -0.04 -35.52
CA GLN A 228 -9.32 0.24 -36.90
C GLN A 228 -8.99 1.73 -37.13
N GLN A 229 -9.43 2.59 -36.21
CA GLN A 229 -9.28 4.04 -36.25
C GLN A 229 -8.68 4.57 -34.95
N ILE A 230 -7.79 5.55 -35.04
CA ILE A 230 -7.19 6.21 -33.87
C ILE A 230 -7.52 7.70 -33.91
N HIS A 231 -8.00 8.22 -32.79
CA HIS A 231 -8.09 9.66 -32.57
C HIS A 231 -6.72 10.20 -32.15
N VAL A 232 -6.06 10.94 -33.04
CA VAL A 232 -4.78 11.60 -32.76
C VAL A 232 -4.99 12.91 -31.99
N SER A 233 -6.11 13.56 -32.25
CA SER A 233 -6.59 14.70 -31.48
C SER A 233 -8.12 14.65 -31.41
N LYS A 234 -8.74 15.64 -30.74
CA LYS A 234 -10.21 15.78 -30.75
C LYS A 234 -10.80 15.89 -32.18
N THR A 235 -10.00 16.26 -33.17
CA THR A 235 -10.46 16.55 -34.55
C THR A 235 -9.78 15.70 -35.62
N VAL A 236 -8.72 14.96 -35.29
CA VAL A 236 -7.95 14.18 -36.27
C VAL A 236 -8.14 12.68 -36.00
N ILE A 237 -8.66 11.97 -37.00
CA ILE A 237 -8.83 10.52 -37.01
C ILE A 237 -7.91 9.96 -38.10
N GLU A 238 -7.04 9.02 -37.73
CA GLU A 238 -6.18 8.28 -38.66
C GLU A 238 -6.69 6.83 -38.77
N ASN A 239 -6.87 6.34 -39.99
CA ASN A 239 -7.05 4.91 -40.25
C ASN A 239 -5.68 4.24 -40.17
N VAL A 240 -5.57 3.12 -39.46
CA VAL A 240 -4.30 2.41 -39.39
C VAL A 240 -4.46 0.94 -39.68
N ASN A 241 -3.57 0.43 -40.54
CA ASN A 241 -3.55 -0.96 -40.95
C ASN A 241 -2.67 -1.77 -39.98
N CYS A 242 -3.30 -2.48 -39.04
CA CYS A 242 -2.66 -3.58 -38.29
C CYS A 242 -3.51 -4.84 -38.39
N ASP A 243 -4.13 -5.07 -39.54
CA ASP A 243 -5.11 -6.15 -39.73
C ASP A 243 -4.50 -7.52 -39.42
N ALA A 244 -3.20 -7.70 -39.67
CA ALA A 244 -2.46 -8.93 -39.33
C ALA A 244 -2.41 -9.18 -37.81
N ILE A 245 -2.03 -8.18 -37.00
CA ILE A 245 -1.93 -8.31 -35.54
C ILE A 245 -3.31 -8.40 -34.90
N GLN A 246 -4.26 -7.60 -35.39
CA GLN A 246 -5.65 -7.65 -34.91
C GLN A 246 -6.30 -9.00 -35.24
N GLY A 247 -6.04 -9.51 -36.46
CA GLY A 247 -6.45 -10.85 -36.89
C GLY A 247 -5.83 -11.94 -36.02
N LEU A 248 -4.51 -11.89 -35.78
CA LEU A 248 -3.80 -12.79 -34.87
C LEU A 248 -4.45 -12.82 -33.48
N PHE A 249 -4.64 -11.64 -32.88
CA PHE A 249 -5.24 -11.50 -31.55
C PHE A 249 -6.67 -12.05 -31.51
N PHE A 250 -7.50 -11.74 -32.52
CA PHE A 250 -8.86 -12.24 -32.64
C PHE A 250 -8.90 -13.77 -32.76
N THR A 251 -8.06 -14.35 -33.61
CA THR A 251 -7.94 -15.79 -33.82
C THR A 251 -7.54 -16.50 -32.52
N ILE A 252 -6.53 -16.01 -31.82
CA ILE A 252 -6.09 -16.57 -30.53
C ILE A 252 -7.21 -16.50 -29.49
N LYS A 253 -7.87 -15.34 -29.35
CA LYS A 253 -9.00 -15.16 -28.41
C LYS A 253 -10.12 -16.17 -28.67
N ASN A 254 -10.42 -16.46 -29.94
CA ASN A 254 -11.43 -17.44 -30.34
C ASN A 254 -11.01 -18.89 -30.03
N ILE A 255 -9.76 -19.25 -30.33
CA ILE A 255 -9.21 -20.57 -30.02
C ILE A 255 -9.25 -20.82 -28.51
N VAL A 256 -8.72 -19.89 -27.71
CA VAL A 256 -8.72 -19.97 -26.24
C VAL A 256 -10.16 -20.14 -25.72
N SER A 257 -11.09 -19.33 -26.22
CA SER A 257 -12.50 -19.41 -25.82
C SER A 257 -13.16 -20.73 -26.21
N SER A 258 -12.79 -21.33 -27.34
CA SER A 258 -13.31 -22.62 -27.80
C SER A 258 -12.75 -23.80 -26.99
N VAL A 259 -11.44 -23.83 -26.75
CA VAL A 259 -10.79 -24.89 -25.95
C VAL A 259 -11.30 -24.87 -24.51
N ARG A 260 -11.49 -23.68 -23.92
CA ARG A 260 -12.05 -23.54 -22.57
C ARG A 260 -13.50 -24.05 -22.48
N ARG A 261 -14.34 -23.76 -23.48
CA ARG A 261 -15.75 -24.23 -23.54
C ARG A 261 -15.88 -25.73 -23.80
N SER A 262 -14.94 -26.32 -24.53
CA SER A 262 -14.94 -27.77 -24.81
C SER A 262 -14.36 -28.62 -23.68
N HIS A 263 -13.92 -27.99 -22.58
CA HIS A 263 -13.25 -28.65 -21.44
C HIS A 263 -11.98 -29.45 -21.78
N LYS A 264 -11.46 -29.31 -23.01
CA LYS A 264 -10.24 -30.00 -23.49
C LYS A 264 -8.95 -29.41 -22.93
N GLN A 265 -9.02 -28.28 -22.22
CA GLN A 265 -7.89 -27.66 -21.52
C GLN A 265 -7.13 -28.64 -20.61
N GLN A 266 -7.79 -29.66 -20.05
CA GLN A 266 -7.15 -30.61 -19.12
C GLN A 266 -6.07 -31.49 -19.77
N ILE A 267 -6.03 -31.53 -21.10
CA ILE A 267 -5.02 -32.28 -21.88
C ILE A 267 -3.70 -31.48 -21.98
N LEU A 268 -3.76 -30.16 -21.82
CA LEU A 268 -2.62 -29.26 -21.96
C LEU A 268 -1.81 -29.20 -20.66
N SER A 269 -0.50 -28.97 -20.78
CA SER A 269 0.42 -28.84 -19.64
C SER A 269 0.13 -27.63 -18.76
N LYS A 270 -0.47 -26.57 -19.32
CA LYS A 270 -0.90 -25.36 -18.63
C LYS A 270 -2.34 -24.99 -18.99
N LYS A 271 -3.01 -24.27 -18.08
CA LYS A 271 -4.36 -23.77 -18.32
C LYS A 271 -4.30 -22.51 -19.18
N LEU A 272 -4.92 -22.55 -20.36
CA LEU A 272 -5.11 -21.37 -21.19
C LEU A 272 -5.83 -20.25 -20.41
N GLN A 273 -5.26 -19.06 -20.46
CA GLN A 273 -5.82 -17.90 -19.77
C GLN A 273 -6.80 -17.17 -20.68
N SER A 274 -8.02 -16.92 -20.21
CA SER A 274 -8.96 -16.05 -20.91
C SER A 274 -8.67 -14.60 -20.60
N TYR A 275 -8.60 -13.78 -21.63
CA TYR A 275 -8.60 -12.33 -21.50
C TYR A 275 -10.02 -11.81 -21.20
N SER A 276 -10.14 -10.94 -20.19
CA SER A 276 -11.34 -10.13 -19.96
C SER A 276 -10.97 -8.66 -20.17
N ASP A 277 -11.82 -7.91 -20.87
CA ASP A 277 -11.51 -6.59 -21.45
C ASP A 277 -11.23 -5.45 -20.43
N THR A 278 -11.03 -5.77 -19.15
CA THR A 278 -10.86 -4.80 -18.06
C THR A 278 -9.43 -4.27 -17.91
N ARG A 279 -8.39 -5.05 -18.21
CA ARG A 279 -6.99 -4.57 -18.26
C ARG A 279 -6.17 -5.35 -19.29
N PHE A 280 -5.42 -4.62 -20.11
CA PHE A 280 -4.69 -5.17 -21.25
C PHE A 280 -3.56 -6.13 -20.85
N ASN A 281 -3.04 -6.09 -19.62
CA ASN A 281 -2.05 -7.09 -19.15
C ASN A 281 -2.56 -8.54 -19.30
N GLY A 282 -3.88 -8.75 -19.14
CA GLY A 282 -4.48 -10.06 -19.38
C GLY A 282 -4.36 -10.55 -20.83
N ALA A 283 -4.22 -9.63 -21.79
CA ALA A 283 -3.99 -9.96 -23.20
C ALA A 283 -2.60 -10.55 -23.37
N LEU A 284 -1.57 -9.92 -22.78
CA LEU A 284 -0.21 -10.47 -22.76
C LEU A 284 -0.17 -11.85 -22.10
N TYR A 285 -0.76 -12.02 -20.91
CA TYR A 285 -0.78 -13.33 -20.25
C TYR A 285 -1.50 -14.42 -21.06
N MET A 286 -2.57 -14.06 -21.80
CA MET A 286 -3.23 -14.97 -22.73
C MET A 286 -2.29 -15.37 -23.88
N LEU A 287 -1.62 -14.39 -24.49
CA LEU A 287 -0.69 -14.62 -25.61
C LEU A 287 0.53 -15.43 -25.18
N ASP A 288 1.11 -15.14 -24.01
CA ASP A 288 2.25 -15.89 -23.48
C ASP A 288 1.92 -17.35 -23.20
N VAL A 289 0.80 -17.62 -22.52
CA VAL A 289 0.39 -19.01 -22.26
C VAL A 289 0.01 -19.73 -23.56
N PHE A 290 -0.59 -19.02 -24.52
CA PHE A 290 -0.88 -19.60 -25.84
C PHE A 290 0.41 -19.94 -26.59
N ARG A 291 1.40 -19.05 -26.57
CA ARG A 291 2.73 -19.23 -27.16
C ARG A 291 3.46 -20.42 -26.55
N GLU A 292 3.46 -20.55 -25.23
CA GLU A 292 4.07 -21.69 -24.52
C GLU A 292 3.42 -23.03 -24.90
N LEU A 293 2.11 -23.03 -25.15
CA LEU A 293 1.34 -24.22 -25.48
C LEU A 293 1.22 -24.46 -26.99
N PHE A 294 1.88 -23.64 -27.83
CA PHE A 294 1.68 -23.65 -29.28
C PHE A 294 1.78 -25.07 -29.84
N ASP A 295 2.84 -25.79 -29.51
CA ASP A 295 3.09 -27.14 -30.06
C ASP A 295 2.16 -28.22 -29.47
N GLU A 296 1.46 -27.95 -28.35
CA GLU A 296 0.47 -28.85 -27.73
C GLU A 296 -0.96 -28.63 -28.26
N LEU A 297 -1.27 -27.42 -28.75
CA LEU A 297 -2.61 -27.02 -29.19
C LEU A 297 -3.22 -27.90 -30.30
N PRO A 298 -2.47 -28.43 -31.28
CA PRO A 298 -3.03 -29.34 -32.28
C PRO A 298 -3.77 -30.53 -31.65
N ALA A 299 -3.27 -31.10 -30.55
CA ALA A 299 -3.87 -32.26 -29.89
C ALA A 299 -5.32 -32.00 -29.42
N VAL A 300 -5.65 -30.76 -29.05
CA VAL A 300 -7.00 -30.37 -28.61
C VAL A 300 -7.86 -29.80 -29.75
N LEU A 301 -7.22 -29.35 -30.84
CA LEU A 301 -7.86 -28.71 -31.99
C LEU A 301 -8.15 -29.61 -33.19
N ILE A 302 -7.58 -30.82 -33.28
CA ILE A 302 -7.78 -31.75 -34.43
C ILE A 302 -9.25 -31.95 -34.82
N SER A 303 -10.17 -31.98 -33.84
CA SER A 303 -11.61 -32.15 -34.10
C SER A 303 -12.39 -30.83 -34.18
N SER A 304 -11.69 -29.68 -34.26
CA SER A 304 -12.24 -28.33 -34.22
C SER A 304 -12.17 -27.70 -35.60
N LYS A 305 -13.19 -26.93 -35.97
CA LYS A 305 -13.18 -26.08 -37.17
C LYS A 305 -12.15 -24.95 -37.11
N LEU A 306 -11.46 -24.78 -35.98
CA LEU A 306 -10.44 -23.75 -35.76
C LEU A 306 -9.02 -24.26 -36.02
N ILE A 307 -8.82 -25.52 -36.41
CA ILE A 307 -7.48 -26.05 -36.71
C ILE A 307 -6.82 -25.34 -37.88
N ASP A 308 -7.59 -25.02 -38.93
CA ASP A 308 -7.08 -24.31 -40.12
C ASP A 308 -6.64 -22.89 -39.72
N ALA A 309 -7.50 -22.17 -38.98
CA ALA A 309 -7.18 -20.83 -38.46
C ALA A 309 -5.97 -20.84 -37.50
N TYR A 310 -5.76 -21.92 -36.76
CA TYR A 310 -4.56 -22.10 -35.93
C TYR A 310 -3.29 -22.29 -36.79
N GLN A 311 -3.37 -23.06 -37.88
CA GLN A 311 -2.24 -23.29 -38.78
C GLN A 311 -1.81 -22.03 -39.55
N GLU A 312 -2.74 -21.09 -39.76
CA GLU A 312 -2.47 -19.78 -40.35
C GLU A 312 -1.77 -18.81 -39.39
N ILE A 313 -1.67 -19.13 -38.09
CA ILE A 313 -0.96 -18.29 -37.13
C ILE A 313 0.55 -18.35 -37.40
N ASP A 314 1.12 -17.20 -37.75
CA ASP A 314 2.57 -17.04 -37.76
C ASP A 314 3.12 -16.97 -36.33
N LYS A 315 3.85 -18.02 -35.92
CA LYS A 315 4.48 -18.13 -34.60
C LYS A 315 5.51 -17.02 -34.37
N GLN A 316 6.23 -16.58 -35.41
CA GLN A 316 7.21 -15.51 -35.27
C GLN A 316 6.54 -14.17 -34.95
N THR A 317 5.46 -13.83 -35.66
CA THR A 317 4.65 -12.64 -35.35
C THR A 317 4.09 -12.71 -33.91
N LEU A 318 3.63 -13.87 -33.44
CA LEU A 318 3.20 -14.05 -32.05
C LEU A 318 4.34 -13.78 -31.05
N ASP A 319 5.53 -14.33 -31.31
CA ASP A 319 6.70 -14.11 -30.47
C ASP A 319 7.09 -12.63 -30.41
N ASP A 320 7.11 -11.96 -31.57
CA ASP A 320 7.45 -10.53 -31.67
C ASP A 320 6.44 -9.64 -30.94
N VAL A 321 5.14 -9.96 -31.01
CA VAL A 321 4.09 -9.25 -30.29
C VAL A 321 4.23 -9.43 -28.77
N CYS A 322 4.52 -10.64 -28.28
CA CYS A 322 4.77 -10.85 -26.86
C CYS A 322 5.98 -10.06 -26.37
N VAL A 323 7.10 -10.11 -27.11
CA VAL A 323 8.33 -9.35 -26.81
C VAL A 323 8.06 -7.84 -26.78
N PHE A 324 7.26 -7.33 -27.71
CA PHE A 324 6.88 -5.92 -27.76
C PHE A 324 6.02 -5.48 -26.57
N LEU A 325 5.15 -6.36 -26.06
CA LEU A 325 4.22 -6.05 -24.98
C LEU A 325 4.86 -6.13 -23.59
N HIS A 326 5.92 -6.93 -23.40
CA HIS A 326 6.59 -7.07 -22.09
C HIS A 326 7.04 -5.73 -21.46
N PRO A 327 7.69 -4.80 -22.17
CA PRO A 327 8.06 -3.50 -21.60
C PRO A 327 6.88 -2.70 -21.04
N PHE A 328 5.68 -2.84 -21.62
CA PHE A 328 4.48 -2.17 -21.11
C PHE A 328 3.99 -2.80 -19.80
N GLU A 329 4.09 -4.12 -19.68
CA GLU A 329 3.73 -4.82 -18.45
C GLU A 329 4.69 -4.47 -17.31
N GLU A 330 6.01 -4.48 -17.57
CA GLU A 330 7.04 -4.04 -16.61
C GLU A 330 6.76 -2.62 -16.08
N VAL A 331 6.38 -1.70 -16.97
CA VAL A 331 6.05 -0.31 -16.60
C VAL A 331 4.77 -0.25 -15.78
N ILE A 332 3.71 -0.97 -16.16
CA ILE A 332 2.46 -1.00 -15.40
C ILE A 332 2.71 -1.58 -14.00
N GLU A 333 3.49 -2.65 -13.87
CA GLU A 333 3.84 -3.22 -12.56
C GLU A 333 4.60 -2.21 -11.68
N SER A 334 5.57 -1.51 -12.26
CA SER A 334 6.36 -0.48 -11.57
C SER A 334 5.51 0.70 -11.09
N LEU A 335 4.51 1.13 -11.87
CA LEU A 335 3.61 2.24 -11.54
C LEU A 335 2.47 1.83 -10.59
N SER A 336 2.12 0.54 -10.57
CA SER A 336 1.15 -0.11 -9.69
C SER A 336 1.70 -0.44 -8.29
N GLU A 337 2.94 -0.07 -7.98
CA GLU A 337 3.53 -0.30 -6.67
C GLU A 337 2.89 0.60 -5.59
N ASN A 338 2.63 0.03 -4.41
CA ASN A 338 1.99 0.74 -3.29
C ASN A 338 2.88 0.84 -2.04
N LYS A 339 4.06 0.21 -2.03
CA LYS A 339 4.98 0.23 -0.89
C LYS A 339 6.03 1.34 -1.01
N ASN A 340 6.42 1.64 -2.24
CA ASN A 340 7.39 2.66 -2.58
C ASN A 340 6.71 3.75 -3.42
N PRO A 341 7.19 5.00 -3.37
CA PRO A 341 6.70 6.07 -4.24
C PRO A 341 6.88 5.71 -5.72
N CYS A 342 5.90 6.05 -6.55
CA CYS A 342 5.94 5.71 -7.97
C CYS A 342 5.70 6.91 -8.92
N LEU A 343 5.20 8.05 -8.43
CA LEU A 343 4.88 9.20 -9.29
C LEU A 343 6.10 9.76 -10.05
N HIS A 344 7.29 9.67 -9.46
CA HIS A 344 8.53 10.14 -10.08
C HIS A 344 9.03 9.23 -11.21
N ARG A 345 8.57 7.98 -11.27
CA ARG A 345 8.94 7.01 -12.31
C ARG A 345 8.19 7.28 -13.62
N VAL A 346 7.10 8.03 -13.56
CA VAL A 346 6.20 8.30 -14.70
C VAL A 346 6.92 8.83 -15.92
N ILE A 347 7.66 9.92 -15.77
CA ILE A 347 8.31 10.59 -16.91
C ILE A 347 9.46 9.72 -17.48
N PRO A 348 10.39 9.17 -16.66
CA PRO A 348 11.39 8.23 -17.14
C PRO A 348 10.82 7.00 -17.85
N LEU A 349 9.80 6.36 -17.28
CA LEU A 349 9.19 5.17 -17.87
C LEU A 349 8.40 5.48 -19.15
N LYS A 350 7.79 6.66 -19.24
CA LYS A 350 7.22 7.15 -20.50
C LYS A 350 8.28 7.23 -21.60
N GLN A 351 9.45 7.82 -21.30
CA GLN A 351 10.55 7.93 -22.25
C GLN A 351 11.11 6.54 -22.62
N TYR A 352 11.22 5.64 -21.64
CA TYR A 352 11.61 4.25 -21.89
C TYR A 352 10.67 3.56 -22.89
N LEU A 353 9.35 3.68 -22.70
CA LEU A 353 8.37 3.11 -23.63
C LEU A 353 8.45 3.73 -25.03
N LEU A 354 8.61 5.06 -25.12
CA LEU A 354 8.78 5.74 -26.42
C LEU A 354 10.01 5.20 -27.16
N ASN A 355 11.15 5.07 -26.48
CA ASN A 355 12.37 4.52 -27.07
C ASN A 355 12.17 3.05 -27.53
N LYS A 356 11.42 2.24 -26.76
CA LYS A 356 11.08 0.86 -27.14
C LYS A 356 10.20 0.84 -28.39
N CYS A 357 9.20 1.71 -28.48
CA CYS A 357 8.37 1.87 -29.67
C CYS A 357 9.20 2.27 -30.89
N ASP A 358 10.11 3.23 -30.76
CA ASP A 358 10.95 3.71 -31.87
C ASP A 358 11.93 2.64 -32.37
N SER A 359 12.45 1.80 -31.46
CA SER A 359 13.40 0.73 -31.79
C SER A 359 12.76 -0.51 -32.44
N PHE A 360 11.44 -0.65 -32.36
CA PHE A 360 10.74 -1.84 -32.84
C PHE A 360 10.58 -1.80 -34.37
N GLN A 361 11.29 -2.71 -35.06
CA GLN A 361 11.29 -2.83 -36.52
C GLN A 361 10.09 -3.60 -37.09
N GLY A 362 9.27 -4.22 -36.22
CA GLY A 362 7.99 -4.80 -36.63
C GLY A 362 7.03 -3.70 -37.08
N ASP A 363 6.17 -4.04 -38.04
CA ASP A 363 5.18 -3.25 -38.79
C ASP A 363 4.54 -2.05 -38.06
N GLN A 364 3.85 -1.16 -38.78
CA GLN A 364 3.30 0.17 -38.41
C GLN A 364 2.59 0.35 -37.03
N THR A 365 2.46 -0.68 -36.21
CA THR A 365 1.99 -0.73 -34.81
C THR A 365 2.77 0.20 -33.86
N SER A 366 4.08 0.35 -34.00
CA SER A 366 4.88 1.28 -33.19
C SER A 366 4.43 2.74 -33.39
N HIS A 367 4.07 3.11 -34.62
CA HIS A 367 3.58 4.45 -34.97
C HIS A 367 2.17 4.74 -34.38
N ARG A 368 1.45 3.70 -33.93
CA ARG A 368 0.10 3.80 -33.34
C ARG A 368 0.11 3.98 -31.84
N ILE A 369 1.12 3.46 -31.15
CA ILE A 369 1.28 3.70 -29.72
C ILE A 369 1.91 5.08 -29.55
N LYS A 370 1.09 6.10 -29.80
CA LYS A 370 1.37 7.43 -29.30
C LYS A 370 1.21 7.32 -27.80
N VAL A 371 2.32 7.22 -27.04
CA VAL A 371 2.35 7.23 -25.57
C VAL A 371 1.78 8.55 -25.05
N ALA A 372 0.46 8.68 -25.17
CA ALA A 372 -0.33 9.88 -24.93
C ALA A 372 -0.72 9.91 -23.47
N TRP A 373 0.31 10.13 -22.66
CA TRP A 373 0.21 10.31 -21.23
C TRP A 373 0.17 11.80 -20.92
N ILE A 374 -0.90 12.24 -20.26
CA ILE A 374 -1.00 13.59 -19.72
C ILE A 374 -0.03 13.70 -18.54
N ILE A 375 1.04 14.46 -18.74
CA ILE A 375 2.01 14.79 -17.70
C ILE A 375 1.56 16.09 -17.03
N THR A 376 1.37 16.02 -15.72
CA THR A 376 1.00 17.16 -14.87
C THR A 376 2.23 17.71 -14.14
N ASN A 377 2.09 18.86 -13.47
CA ASN A 377 3.18 19.46 -12.71
C ASN A 377 3.66 18.56 -11.55
N GLU A 378 2.75 17.79 -10.95
CA GLU A 378 3.03 16.87 -9.86
C GLU A 378 4.00 15.76 -10.29
N HIS A 379 3.83 15.24 -11.52
CA HIS A 379 4.76 14.28 -12.11
C HIS A 379 6.15 14.89 -12.30
N ARG A 380 6.21 16.14 -12.77
CA ARG A 380 7.47 16.88 -12.97
C ARG A 380 8.18 17.14 -11.66
N LEU A 381 7.43 17.54 -10.63
CA LEU A 381 7.95 17.77 -9.28
C LEU A 381 8.48 16.50 -8.64
N ALA A 382 7.72 15.41 -8.67
CA ALA A 382 8.19 14.13 -8.15
C ALA A 382 9.48 13.67 -8.87
N THR A 383 9.54 13.86 -10.19
CA THR A 383 10.72 13.52 -11.00
C THR A 383 11.93 14.40 -10.65
N ILE A 384 11.77 15.72 -10.52
CA ILE A 384 12.90 16.60 -10.21
C ILE A 384 13.39 16.44 -8.76
N LEU A 385 12.51 16.06 -7.83
CA LEU A 385 12.86 15.73 -6.44
C LEU A 385 13.55 14.36 -6.32
N HIS A 386 13.57 13.57 -7.39
CA HIS A 386 14.36 12.34 -7.44
C HIS A 386 15.83 12.68 -7.75
N PRO A 387 16.80 12.29 -6.91
CA PRO A 387 18.18 12.74 -7.04
C PRO A 387 18.87 12.23 -8.33
N LYS A 388 18.49 11.04 -8.85
CA LYS A 388 18.96 10.56 -10.17
C LYS A 388 18.25 11.22 -11.36
N PHE A 389 16.98 11.64 -11.20
CA PHE A 389 16.18 12.12 -12.33
C PHE A 389 16.09 13.64 -12.41
N LYS A 390 16.63 14.39 -11.45
CA LYS A 390 16.68 15.86 -11.50
C LYS A 390 17.44 16.44 -12.71
N LYS A 391 18.30 15.64 -13.34
CA LYS A 391 19.03 16.01 -14.58
C LYS A 391 18.22 15.74 -15.85
N PHE A 392 16.95 15.31 -15.75
CA PHE A 392 16.13 14.97 -16.92
C PHE A 392 16.13 16.09 -17.97
N GLU A 393 16.68 15.79 -19.15
CA GLU A 393 16.98 16.72 -20.25
C GLU A 393 15.98 16.64 -21.42
N SER A 394 14.98 15.74 -21.38
CA SER A 394 14.14 15.42 -22.55
C SER A 394 13.37 16.63 -23.12
N CYS A 395 13.23 17.72 -22.37
CA CYS A 395 12.88 19.03 -22.91
C CYS A 395 13.27 20.16 -21.93
N ALA A 396 14.06 21.15 -22.38
CA ALA A 396 14.47 22.28 -21.55
C ALA A 396 13.26 23.06 -20.98
N ASP A 397 12.17 23.16 -21.74
CA ASP A 397 10.94 23.84 -21.32
C ASP A 397 10.22 23.08 -20.20
N GLU A 398 10.24 21.73 -20.25
CA GLU A 398 9.64 20.88 -19.23
C GLU A 398 10.38 20.96 -17.89
N LYS A 399 11.71 20.99 -17.94
CA LYS A 399 12.56 21.16 -16.76
C LYS A 399 12.39 22.55 -16.16
N ARG A 400 12.34 23.59 -16.99
CA ARG A 400 12.08 24.97 -16.53
C ARG A 400 10.72 25.09 -15.85
N ALA A 401 9.67 24.54 -16.47
CA ALA A 401 8.34 24.51 -15.87
C ALA A 401 8.35 23.77 -14.52
N ALA A 402 9.05 22.64 -14.42
CA ALA A 402 9.19 21.91 -13.15
C ALA A 402 9.85 22.74 -12.05
N ILE A 403 10.92 23.48 -12.39
CA ILE A 403 11.63 24.35 -11.44
C ILE A 403 10.75 25.52 -11.01
N ASP A 404 10.01 26.14 -11.93
CA ASP A 404 9.11 27.25 -11.62
C ASP A 404 8.00 26.79 -10.66
N VAL A 405 7.41 25.61 -10.88
CA VAL A 405 6.43 25.05 -9.93
C VAL A 405 7.10 24.69 -8.59
N LEU A 406 8.33 24.16 -8.60
CA LEU A 406 9.04 23.80 -7.38
C LEU A 406 9.29 25.04 -6.52
N LYS A 407 9.66 26.17 -7.13
CA LYS A 407 9.86 27.45 -6.43
C LYS A 407 8.55 27.97 -5.83
N ASN A 408 7.43 27.84 -6.54
CA ASN A 408 6.13 28.22 -6.00
C ASN A 408 5.73 27.37 -4.78
N GLU A 409 5.91 26.05 -4.85
CA GLU A 409 5.68 25.14 -3.71
C GLU A 409 6.66 25.43 -2.56
N PHE A 410 7.91 25.78 -2.89
CA PHE A 410 8.91 26.19 -1.91
C PHE A 410 8.47 27.42 -1.13
N ASP A 411 7.97 28.46 -1.81
CA ASP A 411 7.49 29.67 -1.14
C ASP A 411 6.36 29.38 -0.14
N VAL A 412 5.39 28.54 -0.52
CA VAL A 412 4.28 28.13 0.37
C VAL A 412 4.81 27.49 1.67
N HIS A 413 5.78 26.59 1.57
CA HIS A 413 6.33 25.89 2.73
C HIS A 413 7.32 26.73 3.53
N TYR A 414 8.10 27.58 2.86
CA TYR A 414 9.07 28.46 3.48
C TYR A 414 8.38 29.53 4.33
N ASP A 415 7.33 30.14 3.80
CA ASP A 415 6.56 31.17 4.50
C ASP A 415 5.82 30.61 5.71
N ALA A 416 5.22 29.40 5.59
CA ALA A 416 4.57 28.72 6.71
C ALA A 416 5.55 28.39 7.86
N ASN A 417 6.79 28.03 7.53
CA ASN A 417 7.84 27.78 8.52
C ASN A 417 8.27 29.09 9.21
N LEU A 418 8.39 30.19 8.47
CA LEU A 418 8.71 31.51 9.04
C LEU A 418 7.61 31.99 10.01
N ASP A 419 6.34 31.85 9.65
CA ASP A 419 5.21 32.22 10.52
C ASP A 419 5.17 31.39 11.82
N SER A 420 5.51 30.09 11.72
CA SER A 420 5.62 29.20 12.87
C SER A 420 6.76 29.61 13.81
N ILE A 421 7.90 30.05 13.28
CA ILE A 421 9.04 30.54 14.08
C ILE A 421 8.69 31.89 14.73
N ASN A 422 8.05 32.79 13.99
CA ASN A 422 7.69 34.12 14.48
C ASN A 422 6.62 34.07 15.59
N SER A 423 5.68 33.11 15.52
CA SER A 423 4.65 32.90 16.54
C SER A 423 5.14 32.23 17.83
N LEU A 424 6.34 31.64 17.83
CA LEU A 424 6.98 31.04 19.02
C LEU A 424 7.85 32.03 19.81
N SER A 425 7.96 33.29 19.37
CA SER A 425 8.71 34.34 20.07
C SER A 425 7.84 34.99 21.16
N PRO A 426 8.23 35.01 22.45
CA PRO A 426 7.40 35.59 23.50
C PRO A 426 7.31 37.11 23.32
N SER A 427 6.10 37.60 23.12
CA SER A 427 5.77 39.02 23.07
C SER A 427 6.07 39.67 24.41
N THR A 428 7.22 40.35 24.51
CA THR A 428 7.52 41.26 25.61
C THR A 428 6.47 42.37 25.62
N THR A 429 5.52 42.27 26.54
CA THR A 429 4.54 43.32 26.80
C THR A 429 5.24 44.41 27.60
N THR A 430 5.60 45.52 26.96
CA THR A 430 5.89 46.77 27.67
C THR A 430 4.80 47.77 27.36
N SER A 431 3.80 47.82 28.24
CA SER A 431 3.04 49.03 28.50
C SER A 431 3.81 49.82 29.56
N THR A 432 4.34 51.01 29.24
CA THR A 432 4.15 52.24 30.04
C THR A 432 4.62 53.46 29.23
N SER A 433 3.85 54.53 29.36
CA SER A 433 3.86 55.83 28.70
C SER A 433 5.05 56.75 29.06
N MET A 434 5.37 57.67 28.13
CA MET A 434 5.97 59.01 28.27
C MET A 434 7.23 59.23 29.13
N MET A 435 8.34 59.66 28.51
CA MET A 435 9.01 60.95 28.79
C MET A 435 10.12 61.28 27.76
N LYS A 436 10.36 62.59 27.63
CA LYS A 436 11.22 63.35 26.71
C LYS A 436 12.73 63.25 27.01
N LEU A 437 13.51 63.51 25.94
CA LEU A 437 14.85 64.16 25.86
C LEU A 437 16.03 63.56 26.65
N ALA A 438 17.11 63.18 25.95
CA ALA A 438 18.29 64.03 25.71
C ALA A 438 19.50 63.20 25.20
N SER A 439 20.34 63.89 24.44
CA SER A 439 21.64 63.55 23.87
C SER A 439 22.69 62.95 24.83
N ALA A 440 23.56 62.05 24.32
CA ALA A 440 25.03 62.26 24.19
C ALA A 440 25.83 60.94 24.05
N SER A 441 26.63 60.91 22.97
CA SER A 441 28.04 60.53 22.84
C SER A 441 28.71 59.48 23.75
N SER A 442 29.36 58.49 23.10
CA SER A 442 30.67 57.88 23.42
C SER A 442 30.75 57.05 24.73
N SER A 443 31.64 56.11 24.98
CA SER A 443 32.55 55.21 24.25
C SER A 443 33.26 54.39 25.33
N HIS A 444 33.75 53.20 24.97
CA HIS A 444 34.82 52.44 25.65
C HIS A 444 34.56 51.61 26.94
N ALA A 445 34.88 50.33 26.78
CA ALA A 445 35.75 49.46 27.60
C ALA A 445 35.27 49.04 29.00
N SER A 446 34.89 47.76 29.20
CA SER A 446 35.74 46.58 29.53
C SER A 446 36.18 46.49 30.99
N ILE A 447 35.87 45.37 31.67
CA ILE A 447 36.62 44.61 32.71
C ILE A 447 35.67 43.48 33.22
N LYS A 448 35.88 42.20 32.83
CA LYS A 448 36.48 41.04 33.56
C LYS A 448 35.85 40.80 34.96
N CYS A 449 35.49 39.59 35.43
CA CYS A 449 36.15 38.27 35.39
C CYS A 449 35.13 37.25 35.98
N ALA A 450 34.83 36.11 35.34
CA ALA A 450 35.37 34.76 35.57
C ALA A 450 34.76 33.93 36.73
N SER A 451 34.16 32.78 36.38
CA SER A 451 34.51 31.47 36.97
C SER A 451 34.08 30.33 36.03
N SER A 452 35.06 29.56 35.57
CA SER A 452 34.95 28.39 34.67
C SER A 452 34.45 27.12 35.37
N VAL A 453 33.73 26.23 34.65
CA VAL A 453 34.05 24.77 34.58
C VAL A 453 33.63 24.18 33.21
N ARG A 454 34.65 24.03 32.35
CA ARG A 454 34.95 23.05 31.28
C ARG A 454 33.83 22.16 30.68
N LYS A 455 33.54 22.36 29.38
CA LYS A 455 33.15 21.30 28.44
C LYS A 455 34.26 21.09 27.40
N GLY A 456 34.38 19.84 26.96
CA GLY A 456 35.54 19.26 26.30
C GLY A 456 35.98 19.88 24.97
N ILE A 457 37.30 19.81 24.81
CA ILE A 457 38.13 20.02 23.63
C ILE A 457 37.61 19.13 22.48
N LEU A 458 36.93 19.75 21.51
CA LEU A 458 36.64 19.30 20.13
C LEU A 458 35.54 20.17 19.47
N SER A 459 34.97 21.14 20.21
CA SER A 459 34.06 22.17 19.68
C SER A 459 34.75 23.34 18.96
N GLN A 460 36.08 23.32 18.77
CA GLN A 460 36.87 24.50 18.38
C GLN A 460 37.45 24.47 16.95
N CYS A 461 36.88 23.67 16.04
CA CYS A 461 37.28 23.72 14.62
C CYS A 461 36.19 24.16 13.65
N PHE A 462 35.00 24.56 14.12
CA PHE A 462 33.97 25.19 13.28
C PHE A 462 33.25 26.31 14.04
N ASP A 463 34.03 27.28 14.52
CA ASP A 463 33.50 28.61 14.83
C ASP A 463 33.58 29.47 13.56
N GLN A 464 32.49 29.51 12.79
CA GLN A 464 32.16 30.69 12.00
C GLN A 464 30.98 31.38 12.68
N GLN A 465 31.24 32.58 13.18
CA GLN A 465 30.33 33.40 13.95
C GLN A 465 29.05 33.78 13.20
N PRO A 466 27.96 34.08 13.93
CA PRO A 466 26.77 34.71 13.35
C PRO A 466 27.08 36.20 13.12
N ASN A 467 27.67 36.53 11.97
CA ASN A 467 27.70 37.91 11.53
C ASN A 467 26.31 38.30 11.03
N GLY A 468 25.64 39.11 11.84
CA GLY A 468 24.54 39.97 11.41
C GLY A 468 25.01 40.90 10.29
N LEU A 469 24.83 40.43 9.07
CA LEU A 469 24.48 41.21 7.89
C LEU A 469 23.38 40.39 7.25
N ILE A 470 22.20 40.98 7.03
CA ILE A 470 21.25 40.46 6.05
C ILE A 470 21.94 40.68 4.69
N SER A 471 22.91 39.83 4.38
CA SER A 471 23.26 39.54 3.00
C SER A 471 21.96 39.06 2.37
N SER A 472 21.65 39.53 1.17
CA SER A 472 20.53 39.05 0.37
C SER A 472 20.71 37.56 0.08
N THR A 473 20.42 36.70 1.05
CA THR A 473 20.47 35.24 0.88
C THR A 473 19.42 34.93 -0.17
N ASN A 474 19.84 34.30 -1.27
CA ASN A 474 18.93 33.87 -2.32
C ASN A 474 17.82 33.01 -1.68
N ARG A 475 16.55 33.44 -1.79
CA ARG A 475 15.39 32.74 -1.21
C ARG A 475 15.36 31.27 -1.62
N TYR A 476 15.82 30.99 -2.85
CA TYR A 476 15.84 29.67 -3.44
C TYR A 476 17.22 28.99 -3.35
N GLN A 477 18.10 29.43 -2.43
CA GLN A 477 19.44 28.83 -2.25
C GLN A 477 19.35 27.31 -2.04
N GLU A 478 18.37 26.85 -1.24
CA GLU A 478 18.15 25.42 -1.00
C GLU A 478 17.81 24.65 -2.31
N VAL A 479 16.98 25.25 -3.17
CA VAL A 479 16.62 24.71 -4.49
C VAL A 479 17.85 24.65 -5.39
N ASP A 480 18.59 25.76 -5.48
CA ASP A 480 19.78 25.86 -6.33
C ASP A 480 20.88 24.91 -5.86
N ASP A 481 21.12 24.78 -4.55
CA ASP A 481 22.07 23.83 -3.97
C ASP A 481 21.69 22.39 -4.29
N TYR A 482 20.40 22.03 -4.16
CA TYR A 482 19.93 20.68 -4.49
C TYR A 482 20.12 20.37 -5.98
N LEU A 483 19.73 21.30 -6.86
CA LEU A 483 19.82 21.08 -8.31
C LEU A 483 21.26 20.98 -8.80
N ASN A 484 22.19 21.71 -8.19
CA ASN A 484 23.61 21.73 -8.58
C ASN A 484 24.48 20.69 -7.87
N ARG A 485 24.04 20.12 -6.74
CA ARG A 485 24.81 19.10 -6.02
C ARG A 485 24.77 17.76 -6.73
N ASP A 486 25.91 17.11 -6.96
CA ASP A 486 25.92 15.71 -7.38
C ASP A 486 25.80 14.78 -6.17
N PHE A 487 24.95 13.76 -6.29
CA PHE A 487 24.77 12.72 -5.28
C PHE A 487 25.35 11.41 -5.80
N TYR A 488 26.23 10.80 -5.01
CA TYR A 488 26.85 9.51 -5.32
C TYR A 488 26.11 8.39 -4.57
N PHE A 489 25.74 7.35 -5.30
CA PHE A 489 25.06 6.16 -4.79
C PHE A 489 26.03 4.98 -4.84
N LYS A 490 25.80 3.95 -4.02
CA LYS A 490 26.65 2.75 -4.05
C LYS A 490 26.38 1.93 -5.32
N GLU A 491 27.38 1.20 -5.81
CA GLU A 491 27.26 0.36 -7.03
C GLU A 491 26.05 -0.61 -6.96
N ASP A 492 25.74 -1.18 -5.79
CA ASP A 492 24.56 -2.04 -5.60
C ASP A 492 23.23 -1.28 -5.79
N GLU A 493 23.16 0.00 -5.39
CA GLU A 493 22.01 0.90 -5.60
C GLU A 493 21.97 1.45 -7.05
N GLU A 494 23.05 1.30 -7.81
CA GLU A 494 23.10 1.59 -9.24
C GLU A 494 22.59 0.40 -10.09
N GLN A 495 22.85 -0.84 -9.66
CA GLN A 495 22.42 -2.06 -10.37
C GLN A 495 20.97 -2.48 -10.08
N ASP A 496 20.46 -2.30 -8.86
CA ASP A 496 19.08 -2.70 -8.48
C ASP A 496 18.00 -1.66 -8.91
N GLY A 497 18.42 -0.60 -9.60
CA GLY A 497 17.54 0.25 -10.41
C GLY A 497 16.70 1.30 -9.67
N ASP A 498 16.49 1.20 -8.36
CA ASP A 498 15.67 2.18 -7.62
C ASP A 498 16.23 2.54 -6.24
N ILE A 499 16.42 3.84 -6.00
CA ILE A 499 16.84 4.35 -4.69
C ILE A 499 15.59 4.47 -3.81
N ASP A 500 15.69 4.13 -2.52
CA ASP A 500 14.66 4.56 -1.56
C ASP A 500 14.70 6.09 -1.40
N VAL A 501 13.88 6.78 -2.20
CA VAL A 501 13.79 8.24 -2.25
C VAL A 501 13.32 8.82 -0.91
N LEU A 502 12.49 8.09 -0.17
CA LEU A 502 12.01 8.55 1.12
C LEU A 502 13.13 8.49 2.16
N ASP A 503 13.93 7.41 2.17
CA ASP A 503 15.11 7.32 3.02
C ASP A 503 16.20 8.34 2.64
N PHE A 504 16.36 8.64 1.34
CA PHE A 504 17.21 9.74 0.88
C PHE A 504 16.76 11.07 1.48
N TRP A 505 15.49 11.46 1.33
CA TRP A 505 15.00 12.73 1.86
C TRP A 505 15.00 12.79 3.38
N ARG A 506 14.78 11.66 4.07
CA ARG A 506 14.95 11.53 5.52
C ARG A 506 16.37 11.86 5.97
N LYS A 507 17.39 11.39 5.25
CA LYS A 507 18.81 11.71 5.54
C LYS A 507 19.15 13.16 5.19
N GLN A 508 18.53 13.70 4.15
CA GLN A 508 18.80 15.04 3.62
C GLN A 508 18.02 16.17 4.30
N GLN A 509 17.05 15.88 5.17
CA GLN A 509 16.18 16.86 5.83
C GLN A 509 16.92 18.00 6.54
N ASN A 510 18.12 17.78 7.06
CA ASN A 510 18.90 18.84 7.72
C ASN A 510 19.60 19.76 6.72
N SER A 511 19.97 19.24 5.54
CA SER A 511 20.59 20.03 4.47
C SER A 511 19.55 20.75 3.61
N PHE A 512 18.37 20.14 3.47
CA PHE A 512 17.28 20.60 2.62
C PHE A 512 15.94 20.52 3.38
N PRO A 513 15.73 21.38 4.40
CA PRO A 513 14.57 21.30 5.28
C PRO A 513 13.24 21.54 4.55
N THR A 514 13.17 22.51 3.64
CA THR A 514 11.92 22.85 2.94
C THR A 514 11.61 21.86 1.82
N LEU A 515 12.61 21.52 1.01
CA LEU A 515 12.49 20.54 -0.07
C LEU A 515 12.15 19.15 0.46
N SER A 516 12.65 18.76 1.64
CA SER A 516 12.30 17.46 2.23
C SER A 516 10.81 17.37 2.58
N LEU A 517 10.17 18.48 2.99
CA LEU A 517 8.73 18.54 3.24
C LEU A 517 7.93 18.43 1.93
N ILE A 518 8.39 19.10 0.87
CA ILE A 518 7.79 19.02 -0.46
C ILE A 518 7.92 17.59 -1.00
N ALA A 519 9.12 17.01 -0.96
CA ALA A 519 9.37 15.62 -1.35
C ALA A 519 8.44 14.65 -0.63
N ARG A 520 8.31 14.78 0.70
CA ARG A 520 7.41 13.96 1.51
C ARG A 520 5.96 14.01 1.03
N LYS A 521 5.48 15.21 0.65
CA LYS A 521 4.14 15.45 0.09
C LYS A 521 3.96 14.79 -1.28
N PHE A 522 4.86 15.03 -2.22
CA PHE A 522 4.71 14.57 -3.60
C PHE A 522 5.00 13.06 -3.78
N PHE A 523 5.87 12.47 -2.96
CA PHE A 523 6.11 11.03 -2.97
C PHE A 523 4.99 10.21 -2.32
N ALA A 524 4.06 10.85 -1.60
CA ALA A 524 2.85 10.19 -1.09
C ALA A 524 1.80 9.96 -2.19
N ILE A 525 1.93 10.63 -3.33
CA ILE A 525 0.96 10.55 -4.43
C ILE A 525 1.27 9.30 -5.26
N PRO A 526 0.32 8.36 -5.40
CA PRO A 526 0.52 7.21 -6.27
C PRO A 526 0.37 7.59 -7.75
N ALA A 527 1.09 6.89 -8.63
CA ALA A 527 0.95 7.04 -10.09
C ALA A 527 -0.31 6.34 -10.63
N SER A 528 -0.87 5.40 -9.86
CA SER A 528 -1.96 4.53 -10.28
C SER A 528 -3.07 4.43 -9.22
N ASN A 529 -4.29 4.14 -9.68
CA ASN A 529 -5.42 3.84 -8.80
C ASN A 529 -5.49 2.36 -8.37
N THR A 530 -4.49 1.54 -8.72
CA THR A 530 -4.44 0.10 -8.45
C THR A 530 -4.59 -0.32 -6.99
N THR A 531 -4.35 0.58 -6.03
CA THR A 531 -4.73 0.33 -4.62
C THR A 531 -6.20 -0.03 -4.46
N VAL A 532 -7.09 0.73 -5.09
CA VAL A 532 -8.54 0.51 -5.01
C VAL A 532 -8.96 -0.63 -5.94
N GLU A 533 -8.31 -0.79 -7.08
CA GLU A 533 -8.65 -1.92 -7.94
C GLU A 533 -8.24 -3.28 -7.32
N ARG A 534 -7.11 -3.35 -6.61
CA ARG A 534 -6.71 -4.54 -5.83
C ARG A 534 -7.68 -4.81 -4.69
N LEU A 535 -8.29 -3.76 -4.11
CA LEU A 535 -9.38 -3.87 -3.14
C LEU A 535 -10.59 -4.56 -3.78
N PHE A 536 -11.00 -4.14 -4.98
CA PHE A 536 -12.10 -4.77 -5.73
C PHE A 536 -11.80 -6.22 -6.17
N SER A 537 -10.57 -6.52 -6.59
CA SER A 537 -10.19 -7.90 -6.90
C SER A 537 -10.22 -8.80 -5.66
N SER A 538 -9.88 -8.26 -4.48
CA SER A 538 -9.99 -9.00 -3.22
C SER A 538 -11.45 -9.16 -2.78
N SER A 539 -12.31 -8.18 -3.04
CA SER A 539 -13.73 -8.24 -2.67
C SER A 539 -14.48 -9.29 -3.49
N LYS A 540 -14.10 -9.53 -4.75
CA LYS A 540 -14.65 -10.64 -5.58
C LYS A 540 -14.47 -12.02 -4.94
N LEU A 541 -13.40 -12.24 -4.17
CA LEU A 541 -13.22 -13.49 -3.40
C LEU A 541 -14.12 -13.55 -2.15
N SER A 542 -14.56 -12.39 -1.65
CA SER A 542 -15.43 -12.28 -0.47
C SER A 542 -16.91 -12.35 -0.85
N VAL A 543 -17.28 -11.76 -2.00
CA VAL A 543 -18.59 -11.83 -2.66
C VAL A 543 -18.54 -12.95 -3.70
N GLY A 544 -18.57 -14.20 -3.23
CA GLY A 544 -18.62 -15.39 -4.09
C GLY A 544 -20.02 -15.98 -4.17
N GLU A 545 -20.21 -16.95 -5.08
CA GLU A 545 -21.46 -17.68 -5.32
C GLU A 545 -22.07 -18.32 -4.05
N ARG A 546 -21.25 -18.60 -3.03
CA ARG A 546 -21.66 -19.15 -1.72
C ARG A 546 -21.94 -18.10 -0.63
N ARG A 547 -21.78 -16.81 -0.91
CA ARG A 547 -21.93 -15.68 0.03
C ARG A 547 -22.71 -14.51 -0.58
N THR A 548 -23.77 -14.81 -1.33
CA THR A 548 -24.61 -13.82 -2.03
C THR A 548 -25.46 -12.94 -1.09
N ASN A 549 -25.66 -13.34 0.17
CA ASN A 549 -26.49 -12.61 1.14
C ASN A 549 -25.68 -11.74 2.11
N LEU A 550 -24.42 -11.43 1.79
CA LEU A 550 -23.62 -10.50 2.57
C LEU A 550 -24.01 -9.06 2.17
N GLY A 551 -24.71 -8.34 3.05
CA GLY A 551 -25.07 -6.94 2.79
C GLY A 551 -23.84 -6.06 2.50
N GLY A 552 -24.00 -5.07 1.62
CA GLY A 552 -22.88 -4.23 1.13
C GLY A 552 -22.09 -3.55 2.25
N GLU A 553 -22.74 -3.13 3.34
CA GLU A 553 -22.05 -2.54 4.49
C GLU A 553 -21.18 -3.55 5.24
N LYS A 554 -21.62 -4.82 5.35
CA LYS A 554 -20.79 -5.85 5.98
C LYS A 554 -19.57 -6.18 5.12
N LEU A 555 -19.72 -6.16 3.79
CA LEU A 555 -18.59 -6.28 2.87
C LEU A 555 -17.59 -5.14 3.06
N ASN A 556 -18.08 -3.89 3.13
CA ASN A 556 -17.25 -2.72 3.42
C ASN A 556 -16.42 -2.91 4.70
N GLN A 557 -17.06 -3.33 5.80
CA GLN A 557 -16.37 -3.58 7.08
C GLN A 557 -15.29 -4.65 6.97
N LEU A 558 -15.58 -5.77 6.32
CA LEU A 558 -14.60 -6.86 6.12
C LEU A 558 -13.41 -6.41 5.27
N MET A 559 -13.67 -5.69 4.18
CA MET A 559 -12.63 -5.17 3.28
C MET A 559 -11.74 -4.14 3.98
N PHE A 560 -12.35 -3.22 4.74
CA PHE A 560 -11.62 -2.28 5.57
C PHE A 560 -10.69 -3.01 6.56
N LEU A 561 -11.22 -3.97 7.31
CA LEU A 561 -10.44 -4.71 8.30
C LEU A 561 -9.33 -5.54 7.65
N GLN A 562 -9.62 -6.24 6.55
CA GLN A 562 -8.63 -7.04 5.84
C GLN A 562 -7.42 -6.20 5.42
N LYS A 563 -7.63 -4.97 4.96
CA LYS A 563 -6.55 -4.11 4.45
C LYS A 563 -5.86 -3.28 5.53
N ASN A 564 -6.56 -2.92 6.60
CA ASN A 564 -6.02 -1.99 7.61
C ASN A 564 -5.58 -2.66 8.92
N LEU A 565 -6.16 -3.79 9.31
CA LEU A 565 -6.01 -4.33 10.66
C LEU A 565 -4.55 -4.65 11.04
N VAL A 566 -3.79 -5.23 10.11
CA VAL A 566 -2.36 -5.53 10.32
C VAL A 566 -1.55 -4.22 10.43
N ARG A 567 -1.77 -3.29 9.49
CA ARG A 567 -1.08 -1.98 9.46
C ARG A 567 -1.32 -1.16 10.74
N LEU A 568 -2.56 -1.16 11.25
CA LEU A 568 -2.90 -0.48 12.51
C LEU A 568 -2.21 -1.14 13.71
N LYS A 569 -2.03 -2.46 13.70
CA LYS A 569 -1.27 -3.18 14.73
C LYS A 569 0.23 -2.89 14.66
N GLU A 570 0.82 -2.86 13.47
CA GLU A 570 2.24 -2.52 13.26
C GLU A 570 2.57 -1.11 13.77
N ARG A 571 1.76 -0.10 13.42
CA ARG A 571 1.95 1.29 13.87
C ARG A 571 1.89 1.44 15.40
N ARG A 572 1.06 0.64 16.09
CA ARG A 572 1.03 0.60 17.56
C ARG A 572 2.33 0.06 18.17
N GLN A 573 3.00 -0.88 17.50
CA GLN A 573 4.26 -1.45 18.00
C GLN A 573 5.42 -0.47 17.82
N VAL A 574 5.44 0.27 16.70
CA VAL A 574 6.43 1.31 16.42
C VAL A 574 6.35 2.47 17.43
N ASN A 575 5.13 2.91 17.78
CA ASN A 575 4.95 4.02 18.73
C ASN A 575 5.11 3.62 20.21
N LYS A 576 5.32 2.32 20.50
CA LYS A 576 5.77 1.88 21.83
C LYS A 576 7.29 2.02 21.90
N VAL A 577 7.77 3.19 22.30
CA VAL A 577 9.09 3.29 22.94
C VAL A 577 9.13 2.23 24.05
N PRO A 578 10.17 1.39 24.17
CA PRO A 578 10.24 0.38 25.21
C PRO A 578 10.40 1.07 26.56
N THR A 579 9.28 1.39 27.19
CA THR A 579 9.26 1.69 28.62
C THR A 579 9.67 0.40 29.30
N LYS A 580 10.80 0.43 30.03
CA LYS A 580 11.21 -0.64 30.93
C LYS A 580 9.98 -1.07 31.73
N ARG A 581 9.48 -2.28 31.48
CA ARG A 581 8.38 -2.84 32.27
C ARG A 581 8.85 -2.88 33.72
N SER A 582 8.21 -2.07 34.57
CA SER A 582 8.29 -2.24 36.01
C SER A 582 7.76 -3.64 36.34
N ILE A 583 8.49 -4.36 37.19
CA ILE A 583 8.17 -5.72 37.67
C ILE A 583 6.96 -5.70 38.63
N SER A 584 6.31 -4.56 38.85
CA SER A 584 5.20 -4.40 39.82
C SER A 584 3.84 -4.94 39.36
N ASP A 585 3.60 -5.15 38.07
CA ASP A 585 2.22 -5.39 37.58
C ASP A 585 1.84 -6.87 37.44
N GLN A 586 2.67 -7.80 37.96
CA GLN A 586 2.37 -9.25 37.97
C GLN A 586 1.84 -9.79 39.30
N VAL A 587 1.51 -8.95 40.27
CA VAL A 587 0.95 -9.41 41.57
C VAL A 587 -0.28 -8.60 41.94
N SER A 588 -1.39 -8.78 41.22
CA SER A 588 -2.70 -8.33 41.71
C SER A 588 -3.88 -9.05 41.03
N VAL A 589 -3.85 -10.38 40.95
CA VAL A 589 -5.08 -11.20 40.76
C VAL A 589 -4.91 -12.56 41.44
N MET A 590 -4.60 -12.58 42.74
CA MET A 590 -4.71 -13.80 43.56
C MET A 590 -4.93 -13.40 45.03
N SER A 591 -6.17 -13.08 45.40
CA SER A 591 -6.73 -13.41 46.72
C SER A 591 -8.14 -12.84 46.83
N GLU A 592 -9.16 -13.69 46.66
CA GLU A 592 -10.42 -13.58 47.38
C GLU A 592 -11.14 -14.93 47.28
N HIS A 593 -10.93 -15.75 48.31
CA HIS A 593 -11.79 -16.90 48.61
C HIS A 593 -13.02 -16.39 49.36
N PRO A 594 -14.25 -16.82 49.02
CA PRO A 594 -15.35 -16.86 49.96
C PRO A 594 -15.47 -18.28 50.55
N SER A 595 -15.34 -18.34 51.87
CA SER A 595 -15.55 -19.50 52.72
C SER A 595 -16.98 -20.05 52.59
N GLU A 596 -17.08 -21.38 52.58
CA GLU A 596 -18.34 -22.11 52.74
C GLU A 596 -19.02 -21.75 54.07
N THR A 597 -20.34 -21.53 54.04
CA THR A 597 -21.19 -21.76 55.21
C THR A 597 -22.50 -22.40 54.77
N ILE A 598 -22.72 -23.59 55.32
CA ILE A 598 -23.87 -24.47 55.16
C ILE A 598 -25.04 -23.96 56.00
N VAL A 599 -26.23 -23.80 55.42
CA VAL A 599 -27.52 -24.01 56.13
C VAL A 599 -28.52 -24.70 55.19
N LYS A 600 -29.02 -25.86 55.64
CA LYS A 600 -30.11 -26.66 55.04
C LYS A 600 -31.49 -26.21 55.57
N LYS A 601 -32.54 -26.52 54.77
CA LYS A 601 -34.02 -26.59 55.00
C LYS A 601 -34.79 -25.50 54.23
N ALA A 602 -35.94 -25.75 53.59
CA ALA A 602 -36.81 -26.92 53.49
C ALA A 602 -37.68 -26.82 52.21
N ARG A 603 -38.22 -27.97 51.78
CA ARG A 603 -39.32 -28.14 50.83
C ARG A 603 -40.63 -27.59 51.42
N GLU A 604 -41.50 -27.08 50.55
CA GLU A 604 -42.98 -27.24 50.51
C GLU A 604 -43.46 -26.43 49.29
N ASP A 605 -43.83 -27.09 48.20
CA ASP A 605 -45.21 -27.41 47.81
C ASP A 605 -46.04 -26.16 47.44
N ASN A 606 -46.28 -26.00 46.14
CA ASN A 606 -47.64 -25.73 45.67
C ASN A 606 -47.82 -26.05 44.18
N THR A 607 -48.55 -27.13 43.95
CA THR A 607 -49.27 -27.52 42.74
C THR A 607 -50.59 -26.77 42.63
N HIS A 608 -50.92 -26.24 41.45
CA HIS A 608 -52.24 -26.29 40.77
C HIS A 608 -52.12 -25.53 39.44
N SER A 609 -52.19 -26.24 38.30
CA SER A 609 -53.37 -26.39 37.41
C SER A 609 -53.78 -25.05 36.81
N SER A 610 -53.80 -24.83 35.49
CA SER A 610 -54.67 -25.37 34.43
C SER A 610 -54.78 -24.19 33.43
N ASP A 611 -54.90 -24.25 32.12
CA ASP A 611 -55.10 -25.27 31.11
C ASP A 611 -54.84 -24.58 29.74
N ASP A 612 -54.73 -25.41 28.72
CA ASP A 612 -55.21 -25.24 27.34
C ASP A 612 -54.39 -24.59 26.21
N GLU A 613 -54.16 -25.49 25.23
CA GLU A 613 -54.32 -25.36 23.77
C GLU A 613 -53.38 -24.40 23.01
N GLY A 614 -52.69 -24.77 21.94
CA GLY A 614 -52.73 -25.94 21.06
C GLY A 614 -52.16 -25.53 19.69
N GLY A 615 -51.50 -26.47 19.00
CA GLY A 615 -51.43 -26.47 17.53
C GLY A 615 -50.13 -26.04 16.82
N ASN A 616 -49.45 -27.04 16.25
CA ASN A 616 -48.82 -27.12 14.91
C ASN A 616 -47.94 -25.95 14.43
N ILE A 617 -46.63 -26.07 14.20
CA ILE A 617 -45.91 -26.93 13.23
C ILE A 617 -46.61 -27.07 11.88
N GLU A 618 -46.20 -26.26 10.89
CA GLU A 618 -45.97 -26.77 9.53
C GLU A 618 -45.02 -25.85 8.75
N TRP A 619 -44.04 -26.48 8.10
CA TRP A 619 -43.11 -25.90 7.14
C TRP A 619 -43.71 -25.97 5.73
N CYS A 620 -43.63 -24.87 4.98
CA CYS A 620 -43.52 -24.82 3.52
C CYS A 620 -42.71 -23.59 3.14
#